data_AF-A0A6P0TL44-F1
#
_entry.id   AF-A0A6P0TL44-F1
#
_cell.length_a   1.000
_cell.length_b   1.000
_cell.length_c   1.000
_cell.angle_alpha   90.00
_cell.angle_beta   90.00
_cell.angle_gamma   90.00
#
_symmetry.space_group_name_H-M   'P 1'
#
loop_
_entity.id
_entity.type
_entity.pdbx_description
1 polymer ?
#
loop_
_entity_poly.entity_id
_entity_poly.type
_entity_poly.pdbx_seq_one_letter_code
_entity_poly.pdbx_strand_id
1 'polypeptide(L)'
;MGTPAIYNLDHLGVVAGIIDDIDLVSLVDEHVGDDRPDGLSTGLVVKAMLLNSLGMVSAPLYLFSQFFEGKATEHLLGEGIHPAMLNDDRLGRALDRLWQWGLNDLFMRVALHAVKHYGVEVSRVHLDSTSMAVEGAYRSALADAPAASASTIRICHGYSRDHRPDLKQFMMNLISTGDHGIPLMLSMADGNQVDSQVLGELMTRFAQQWTFDGIHVADAALYRADNLEPLGSLQWVTRVPLRLAAASALLDEIHPSSFVPSRVVRTLR
;
A
#
# COMPACT_ATOMS: atom_id res chain seq x y z
N MET A 1 -3.74 -38.64 27.73
CA MET A 1 -2.61 -37.71 27.53
C MET A 1 -2.26 -37.76 26.06
N GLY A 2 -2.51 -36.68 25.32
CA GLY A 2 -2.17 -36.62 23.90
C GLY A 2 -0.65 -36.56 23.71
N THR A 3 -0.15 -37.19 22.65
CA THR A 3 1.24 -37.10 22.23
C THR A 3 1.62 -35.63 22.02
N PRO A 4 2.74 -35.12 22.57
CA PRO A 4 3.16 -33.75 22.29
C PRO A 4 3.44 -33.60 20.80
N ALA A 5 2.71 -32.70 20.15
CA ALA A 5 2.97 -32.32 18.77
C ALA A 5 4.05 -31.23 18.76
N ILE A 6 5.13 -31.47 18.03
CA ILE A 6 6.21 -30.51 17.81
C ILE A 6 5.93 -29.81 16.48
N TYR A 7 5.81 -28.50 16.51
CA TYR A 7 5.63 -27.68 15.32
C TYR A 7 6.84 -26.77 15.11
N ASN A 8 7.20 -26.56 13.86
CA ASN A 8 8.12 -25.50 13.48
C ASN A 8 7.31 -24.28 13.01
N LEU A 9 7.62 -23.11 13.58
CA LEU A 9 6.99 -21.84 13.20
C LEU A 9 7.69 -21.17 12.02
N ASP A 10 8.96 -21.52 11.76
CA ASP A 10 9.80 -20.91 10.73
C ASP A 10 9.68 -19.37 10.70
N HIS A 11 9.59 -18.78 9.51
CA HIS A 11 9.39 -17.35 9.29
C HIS A 11 8.00 -16.85 9.71
N LEU A 12 7.00 -17.75 9.81
CA LEU A 12 5.63 -17.37 10.14
C LEU A 12 5.51 -16.87 11.58
N GLY A 13 6.33 -17.38 12.50
CA GLY A 13 6.39 -16.87 13.87
C GLY A 13 6.86 -15.40 13.92
N VAL A 14 7.81 -15.02 13.06
CA VAL A 14 8.29 -13.62 12.97
C VAL A 14 7.20 -12.72 12.39
N VAL A 15 6.56 -13.14 11.30
CA VAL A 15 5.47 -12.37 10.68
C VAL A 15 4.29 -12.22 11.64
N ALA A 16 3.86 -13.32 12.29
CA ALA A 16 2.80 -13.28 13.29
C ALA A 16 3.16 -12.37 14.47
N GLY A 17 4.40 -12.46 14.97
CA GLY A 17 4.88 -11.59 16.04
C GLY A 17 4.82 -10.11 15.70
N ILE A 18 5.20 -9.71 14.49
CA ILE A 18 5.08 -8.31 14.04
C ILE A 18 3.60 -7.89 13.94
N ILE A 19 2.74 -8.75 13.39
CA ILE A 19 1.29 -8.48 13.28
C ILE A 19 0.67 -8.26 14.66
N ASP A 20 1.07 -9.08 15.65
CA ASP A 20 0.57 -8.98 17.02
C ASP A 20 1.14 -7.75 17.75
N ASP A 21 2.42 -7.42 17.51
CA ASP A 21 3.09 -6.28 18.11
C ASP A 21 2.45 -4.93 17.69
N ILE A 22 2.00 -4.81 16.43
CA ILE A 22 1.28 -3.62 15.94
C ILE A 22 -0.25 -3.71 16.14
N ASP A 23 -0.74 -4.70 16.89
CA ASP A 23 -2.16 -4.91 17.20
C ASP A 23 -3.09 -4.91 15.96
N LEU A 24 -2.61 -5.45 14.83
CA LEU A 24 -3.30 -5.36 13.55
C LEU A 24 -4.68 -6.03 13.59
N VAL A 25 -4.81 -7.16 14.30
CA VAL A 25 -6.07 -7.91 14.39
C VAL A 25 -7.14 -7.04 15.04
N SER A 26 -6.83 -6.41 16.17
CA SER A 26 -7.78 -5.55 16.89
C SER A 26 -8.13 -4.31 16.08
N LEU A 27 -7.15 -3.69 15.41
CA LEU A 27 -7.39 -2.54 14.53
C LEU A 27 -8.35 -2.87 13.39
N VAL A 28 -8.18 -4.03 12.75
CA VAL A 28 -9.10 -4.48 11.69
C VAL A 28 -10.49 -4.74 12.27
N ASP A 29 -10.58 -5.47 13.37
CA ASP A 29 -11.87 -5.82 13.99
C ASP A 29 -12.66 -4.58 14.45
N GLU A 30 -11.98 -3.57 15.01
CA GLU A 30 -12.60 -2.31 15.45
C GLU A 30 -13.24 -1.54 14.29
N HIS A 31 -12.57 -1.52 13.13
CA HIS A 31 -12.95 -0.65 12.02
C HIS A 31 -13.87 -1.35 11.02
N VAL A 32 -13.47 -2.53 10.57
CA VAL A 32 -14.16 -3.30 9.52
C VAL A 32 -15.36 -4.04 10.10
N GLY A 33 -15.36 -4.25 11.41
CA GLY A 33 -16.35 -5.05 12.10
C GLY A 33 -16.13 -6.54 11.90
N ASP A 34 -16.88 -7.31 12.67
CA ASP A 34 -16.66 -8.74 12.78
C ASP A 34 -17.97 -9.51 12.93
N ASP A 35 -17.92 -10.77 12.51
CA ASP A 35 -18.93 -11.78 12.69
C ASP A 35 -18.21 -13.02 13.24
N ARG A 36 -18.31 -13.25 14.55
CA ARG A 36 -17.64 -14.35 15.29
C ARG A 36 -18.57 -15.53 15.60
N PRO A 37 -19.31 -16.13 14.66
CA PRO A 37 -20.15 -17.29 14.98
C PRO A 37 -19.30 -18.50 15.40
N ASP A 38 -18.03 -18.54 14.96
CA ASP A 38 -17.06 -19.61 15.12
C ASP A 38 -15.76 -19.17 15.83
N GLY A 39 -15.72 -17.94 16.35
CA GLY A 39 -14.54 -17.38 17.05
C GLY A 39 -13.43 -16.84 16.14
N LEU A 40 -13.53 -16.98 14.82
CA LEU A 40 -12.53 -16.52 13.86
C LEU A 40 -12.86 -15.10 13.36
N SER A 41 -12.21 -14.05 13.87
CA SER A 41 -12.53 -12.68 13.48
C SER A 41 -12.09 -12.29 12.06
N THR A 42 -12.64 -11.20 11.50
CA THR A 42 -12.14 -10.61 10.25
C THR A 42 -10.64 -10.29 10.33
N GLY A 43 -10.18 -9.70 11.44
CA GLY A 43 -8.76 -9.41 11.68
C GLY A 43 -7.89 -10.66 11.72
N LEU A 44 -8.38 -11.76 12.29
CA LEU A 44 -7.68 -13.04 12.27
C LEU A 44 -7.62 -13.66 10.87
N VAL A 45 -8.68 -13.49 10.07
CA VAL A 45 -8.66 -13.88 8.65
C VAL A 45 -7.62 -13.05 7.88
N VAL A 46 -7.52 -11.74 8.14
CA VAL A 46 -6.47 -10.89 7.55
C VAL A 46 -5.07 -11.33 7.98
N LYS A 47 -4.86 -11.61 9.28
CA LYS A 47 -3.60 -12.18 9.77
C LYS A 47 -3.25 -13.47 9.04
N ALA A 48 -4.20 -14.37 8.88
CA ALA A 48 -3.98 -15.61 8.12
C ALA A 48 -3.60 -15.34 6.66
N MET A 49 -4.26 -14.39 5.99
CA MET A 49 -3.93 -14.01 4.61
C MET A 49 -2.51 -13.45 4.51
N LEU A 50 -2.10 -12.58 5.44
CA LEU A 50 -0.74 -12.03 5.48
C LEU A 50 0.31 -13.12 5.69
N LEU A 51 0.05 -14.10 6.56
CA LEU A 51 0.93 -15.25 6.75
C LEU A 51 1.07 -16.10 5.48
N ASN A 52 -0.02 -16.28 4.72
CA ASN A 52 0.02 -16.96 3.43
C ASN A 52 0.75 -16.14 2.35
N SER A 53 0.53 -14.83 2.30
CA SER A 53 1.14 -13.92 1.31
C SER A 53 2.63 -13.67 1.52
N LEU A 54 3.08 -13.65 2.78
CA LEU A 54 4.49 -13.53 3.15
C LEU A 54 5.16 -14.89 3.34
N GLY A 55 4.44 -15.97 3.03
CA GLY A 55 4.95 -17.31 2.99
C GLY A 55 5.97 -17.50 1.85
N MET A 56 6.95 -18.38 2.03
CA MET A 56 7.81 -18.83 0.93
C MET A 56 7.02 -19.51 -0.21
N VAL A 57 5.85 -20.07 0.12
CA VAL A 57 4.89 -20.64 -0.82
C VAL A 57 3.51 -20.13 -0.39
N SER A 58 2.80 -19.48 -1.32
CA SER A 58 1.42 -19.02 -1.10
C SER A 58 0.42 -20.02 -1.69
N ALA A 59 -0.63 -20.36 -0.94
CA ALA A 59 -1.76 -21.11 -1.46
C ALA A 59 -2.81 -20.17 -2.09
N PRO A 60 -3.43 -20.56 -3.22
CA PRO A 60 -4.60 -19.87 -3.74
C PRO A 60 -5.80 -20.06 -2.79
N LEU A 61 -6.84 -19.22 -2.95
CA LEU A 61 -8.02 -19.21 -2.05
C LEU A 61 -8.64 -20.59 -1.82
N TYR A 62 -8.76 -21.42 -2.86
CA TYR A 62 -9.38 -22.74 -2.77
C TYR A 62 -8.51 -23.81 -2.09
N LEU A 63 -7.21 -23.55 -1.84
CA LEU A 63 -6.30 -24.41 -1.07
C LEU A 63 -5.82 -23.74 0.21
N PHE A 64 -6.49 -22.66 0.63
CA PHE A 64 -5.99 -21.83 1.72
C PHE A 64 -5.94 -22.56 3.06
N SER A 65 -6.93 -23.41 3.35
CA SER A 65 -6.90 -24.28 4.53
C SER A 65 -5.70 -25.23 4.53
N GLN A 66 -5.32 -25.77 3.37
CA GLN A 66 -4.18 -26.69 3.23
C GLN A 66 -2.86 -25.99 3.51
N PHE A 67 -2.75 -24.67 3.28
CA PHE A 67 -1.56 -23.93 3.71
C PHE A 67 -1.35 -24.07 5.22
N PHE A 68 -2.40 -24.10 6.03
CA PHE A 68 -2.27 -24.21 7.48
C PHE A 68 -2.15 -25.67 7.99
N GLU A 69 -2.24 -26.67 7.11
CA GLU A 69 -1.99 -28.06 7.51
C GLU A 69 -0.52 -28.27 7.88
N GLY A 70 -0.29 -28.94 9.01
CA GLY A 70 1.06 -29.18 9.56
C GLY A 70 1.72 -27.94 10.19
N LYS A 71 1.07 -26.77 10.19
CA LYS A 71 1.52 -25.56 10.89
C LYS A 71 0.88 -25.47 12.29
N ALA A 72 1.51 -24.70 13.18
CA ALA A 72 0.97 -24.43 14.52
C ALA A 72 -0.18 -23.39 14.46
N THR A 73 -1.30 -23.73 13.80
CA THR A 73 -2.40 -22.80 13.52
C THR A 73 -2.95 -22.14 14.78
N GLU A 74 -3.16 -22.90 15.86
CA GLU A 74 -3.64 -22.34 17.12
C GLU A 74 -2.64 -21.38 17.76
N HIS A 75 -1.34 -21.64 17.60
CA HIS A 75 -0.31 -20.74 18.09
C HIS A 75 -0.23 -19.45 17.27
N LEU A 76 -0.45 -19.54 15.95
CA LEU A 76 -0.37 -18.41 15.04
C LEU A 76 -1.64 -17.53 15.08
N LEU A 77 -2.81 -18.12 15.27
CA LEU A 77 -4.10 -17.45 15.10
C LEU A 77 -4.95 -17.40 16.37
N GLY A 78 -4.71 -18.27 17.35
CA GLY A 78 -5.47 -18.34 18.59
C GLY A 78 -6.04 -19.73 18.87
N GLU A 79 -6.30 -20.00 20.15
CA GLU A 79 -6.82 -21.28 20.63
C GLU A 79 -8.15 -21.66 19.97
N GLY A 80 -8.29 -22.93 19.57
CA GLY A 80 -9.50 -23.46 18.91
C GLY A 80 -9.60 -23.15 17.41
N ILE A 81 -8.65 -22.40 16.84
CA ILE A 81 -8.64 -22.13 15.40
C ILE A 81 -7.93 -23.26 14.66
N HIS A 82 -8.69 -23.92 13.80
CA HIS A 82 -8.20 -25.04 13.00
C HIS A 82 -8.18 -24.70 11.50
N PRO A 83 -7.27 -25.31 10.72
CA PRO A 83 -7.13 -25.02 9.28
C PRO A 83 -8.46 -25.07 8.48
N ALA A 84 -9.36 -25.99 8.81
CA ALA A 84 -10.64 -26.16 8.13
C ALA A 84 -11.59 -24.95 8.23
N MET A 85 -11.40 -24.08 9.24
CA MET A 85 -12.17 -22.84 9.40
C MET A 85 -11.75 -21.76 8.38
N LEU A 86 -10.54 -21.86 7.84
CA LEU A 86 -9.99 -20.93 6.85
C LEU A 86 -10.35 -21.36 5.42
N ASN A 87 -11.66 -21.49 5.16
CA ASN A 87 -12.21 -21.83 3.85
C ASN A 87 -12.46 -20.59 2.99
N ASP A 88 -12.64 -20.81 1.69
CA ASP A 88 -12.87 -19.77 0.69
C ASP A 88 -14.09 -18.89 1.00
N ASP A 89 -15.19 -19.44 1.52
CA ASP A 89 -16.35 -18.66 1.97
C ASP A 89 -16.02 -17.68 3.11
N ARG A 90 -15.18 -18.10 4.06
CA ARG A 90 -14.72 -17.25 5.17
C ARG A 90 -13.82 -16.14 4.65
N LEU A 91 -12.87 -16.48 3.77
CA LEU A 91 -11.94 -15.54 3.16
C LEU A 91 -12.68 -14.52 2.28
N GLY A 92 -13.63 -14.98 1.46
CA GLY A 92 -14.45 -14.13 0.60
C GLY A 92 -15.26 -13.11 1.40
N ARG A 93 -15.95 -13.54 2.47
CA ARG A 93 -16.68 -12.62 3.35
C ARG A 93 -15.79 -11.58 4.02
N ALA A 94 -14.56 -11.94 4.39
CA ALA A 94 -13.60 -10.97 4.94
C ALA A 94 -13.18 -9.95 3.87
N LEU A 95 -12.88 -10.40 2.64
CA LEU A 95 -12.57 -9.51 1.52
C LEU A 95 -13.73 -8.57 1.17
N ASP A 96 -14.97 -9.06 1.19
CA ASP A 96 -16.16 -8.23 0.96
C ASP A 96 -16.32 -7.14 2.02
N ARG A 97 -16.07 -7.46 3.30
CA ARG A 97 -16.12 -6.47 4.39
C ARG A 97 -15.00 -5.43 4.25
N LEU A 98 -13.79 -5.86 3.96
CA LEU A 98 -12.65 -4.97 3.70
C LEU A 98 -12.94 -4.02 2.53
N TRP A 99 -13.56 -4.55 1.47
CA TRP A 99 -13.98 -3.79 0.31
C TRP A 99 -15.05 -2.74 0.66
N GLN A 100 -16.10 -3.14 1.38
CA GLN A 100 -17.18 -2.26 1.81
C GLN A 100 -16.68 -1.13 2.72
N TRP A 101 -15.69 -1.41 3.55
CA TRP A 101 -15.12 -0.43 4.47
C TRP A 101 -14.14 0.53 3.75
N GLY A 102 -13.26 0.01 2.89
CA GLY A 102 -12.34 0.78 2.05
C GLY A 102 -10.86 0.61 2.41
N LEU A 103 -10.09 -0.11 1.59
CA LEU A 103 -8.72 -0.51 1.94
C LEU A 103 -7.71 0.62 2.19
N ASN A 104 -7.83 1.76 1.48
CA ASN A 104 -6.86 2.86 1.58
C ASN A 104 -6.82 3.45 3.01
N ASP A 105 -7.99 3.69 3.59
CA ASP A 105 -8.11 4.27 4.92
C ASP A 105 -7.65 3.28 6.01
N LEU A 106 -7.78 1.98 5.76
CA LEU A 106 -7.45 0.92 6.72
C LEU A 106 -5.94 0.80 6.75
N PHE A 107 -5.35 0.75 5.56
CA PHE A 107 -3.91 0.76 5.39
C PHE A 107 -3.28 1.96 6.09
N MET A 108 -3.79 3.17 5.87
CA MET A 108 -3.24 4.37 6.49
C MET A 108 -3.37 4.32 8.02
N ARG A 109 -4.50 3.85 8.56
CA ARG A 109 -4.66 3.67 10.02
C ARG A 109 -3.66 2.70 10.61
N VAL A 110 -3.49 1.52 9.98
CA VAL A 110 -2.51 0.52 10.42
C VAL A 110 -1.09 1.08 10.33
N ALA A 111 -0.75 1.76 9.23
CA ALA A 111 0.57 2.35 9.04
C ALA A 111 0.89 3.43 10.08
N LEU A 112 -0.06 4.33 10.36
CA LEU A 112 0.11 5.38 11.38
C LEU A 112 0.16 4.80 12.79
N HIS A 113 -0.60 3.74 13.06
CA HIS A 113 -0.48 2.99 14.31
C HIS A 113 0.94 2.43 14.47
N ALA A 114 1.48 1.75 13.45
CA ALA A 114 2.82 1.20 13.48
C ALA A 114 3.90 2.28 13.64
N VAL A 115 3.78 3.42 12.94
CA VAL A 115 4.67 4.58 13.10
C VAL A 115 4.69 5.07 14.54
N LYS A 116 3.51 5.20 15.16
CA LYS A 116 3.39 5.62 16.55
C LYS A 116 3.94 4.57 17.52
N HIS A 117 3.64 3.30 17.29
CA HIS A 117 4.07 2.16 18.11
C HIS A 117 5.59 2.05 18.16
N TYR A 118 6.25 2.15 17.00
CA TYR A 118 7.70 2.06 16.88
C TYR A 118 8.44 3.39 17.10
N GLY A 119 7.71 4.49 17.34
CA GLY A 119 8.31 5.82 17.51
C GLY A 119 9.09 6.30 16.28
N VAL A 120 8.61 5.96 15.09
CA VAL A 120 9.25 6.36 13.83
C VAL A 120 9.12 7.86 13.67
N GLU A 121 10.24 8.57 13.64
CA GLU A 121 10.26 9.98 13.32
C GLU A 121 9.93 10.17 11.83
N VAL A 122 8.94 11.03 11.56
CA VAL A 122 8.57 11.39 10.19
C VAL A 122 8.73 12.90 10.07
N SER A 123 9.81 13.31 9.40
CA SER A 123 10.09 14.72 9.05
C SER A 123 9.91 15.00 7.57
N ARG A 124 9.94 13.93 6.75
CA ARG A 124 9.80 13.97 5.29
C ARG A 124 9.00 12.77 4.81
N VAL A 125 8.15 12.99 3.83
CA VAL A 125 7.43 11.92 3.13
C VAL A 125 7.67 12.00 1.63
N HIS A 126 7.83 10.85 0.99
CA HIS A 126 8.08 10.74 -0.44
C HIS A 126 6.83 10.18 -1.10
N LEU A 127 6.32 10.90 -2.09
CA LEU A 127 5.23 10.46 -2.94
C LEU A 127 5.80 10.04 -4.29
N ASP A 128 5.52 8.79 -4.67
CA ASP A 128 5.83 8.26 -5.98
C ASP A 128 4.69 7.34 -6.46
N SER A 129 4.62 7.14 -7.77
CA SER A 129 3.70 6.20 -8.40
C SER A 129 4.50 5.17 -9.18
N THR A 130 3.96 3.96 -9.31
CA THR A 130 4.55 2.92 -10.14
C THR A 130 3.48 2.12 -10.86
N SER A 131 3.79 1.69 -12.08
CA SER A 131 2.95 0.77 -12.85
C SER A 131 3.27 -0.67 -12.49
N MET A 132 2.24 -1.51 -12.42
CA MET A 132 2.37 -2.96 -12.25
C MET A 132 1.84 -3.65 -13.51
N ALA A 133 2.73 -4.23 -14.30
CA ALA A 133 2.37 -4.91 -15.54
C ALA A 133 1.82 -6.32 -15.28
N VAL A 134 0.79 -6.71 -16.02
CA VAL A 134 0.08 -7.98 -15.84
C VAL A 134 -0.32 -8.63 -17.16
N GLU A 135 -0.44 -9.95 -17.13
CA GLU A 135 -0.89 -10.78 -18.26
C GLU A 135 -2.28 -11.36 -17.98
N GLY A 136 -3.14 -11.37 -18.99
CA GLY A 136 -4.48 -11.95 -18.87
C GLY A 136 -5.56 -11.20 -19.64
N ALA A 137 -6.71 -11.86 -19.75
CA ALA A 137 -7.85 -11.30 -20.48
C ALA A 137 -8.46 -10.10 -19.76
N TYR A 138 -8.45 -10.06 -18.42
CA TYR A 138 -9.03 -9.00 -17.57
C TYR A 138 -10.34 -8.45 -18.17
N ARG A 139 -11.27 -9.36 -18.50
CA ARG A 139 -12.55 -8.99 -19.08
C ARG A 139 -13.30 -8.20 -18.01
N SER A 140 -13.46 -6.90 -18.23
CA SER A 140 -14.21 -6.05 -17.33
C SER A 140 -15.66 -6.57 -17.28
N ALA A 141 -16.03 -7.22 -16.18
CA ALA A 141 -17.44 -7.50 -15.87
C ALA A 141 -18.24 -6.20 -15.65
N LEU A 142 -17.54 -5.06 -15.56
CA LEU A 142 -18.07 -3.73 -15.28
C LEU A 142 -18.22 -2.87 -16.54
N ALA A 143 -17.89 -3.39 -17.73
CA ALA A 143 -18.12 -2.65 -18.98
C ALA A 143 -19.62 -2.38 -19.22
N ASP A 144 -20.49 -3.22 -18.63
CA ASP A 144 -21.95 -3.13 -18.70
C ASP A 144 -22.60 -2.65 -17.38
N ALA A 145 -21.80 -2.34 -16.35
CA ALA A 145 -22.31 -1.87 -15.06
C ALA A 145 -22.46 -0.33 -15.06
N PRO A 146 -23.56 0.23 -14.52
CA PRO A 146 -23.76 1.67 -14.48
C PRO A 146 -22.61 2.38 -13.74
N ALA A 147 -22.26 3.59 -14.18
CA ALA A 147 -21.13 4.38 -13.66
C ALA A 147 -21.14 4.63 -12.14
N ALA A 148 -22.23 4.32 -11.44
CA ALA A 148 -22.33 4.37 -9.98
C ALA A 148 -21.61 3.21 -9.26
N SER A 149 -21.15 2.17 -9.97
CA SER A 149 -20.32 1.06 -9.45
C SER A 149 -18.80 1.32 -9.56
N ALA A 150 -18.39 2.58 -9.77
CA ALA A 150 -17.03 3.02 -10.09
C ALA A 150 -16.03 3.03 -8.91
N SER A 151 -15.99 1.96 -8.10
CA SER A 151 -15.00 1.83 -7.01
C SER A 151 -13.81 0.92 -7.34
N THR A 152 -13.86 0.13 -8.41
CA THR A 152 -12.77 -0.79 -8.80
C THR A 152 -11.85 -0.20 -9.86
N ILE A 153 -10.55 -0.46 -9.72
CA ILE A 153 -9.56 -0.12 -10.74
C ILE A 153 -9.80 -0.87 -12.06
N ARG A 154 -9.50 -0.21 -13.18
CA ARG A 154 -9.47 -0.82 -14.51
C ARG A 154 -8.05 -1.22 -14.87
N ILE A 155 -7.88 -2.54 -15.06
CA ILE A 155 -6.64 -3.10 -15.61
C ILE A 155 -6.65 -2.91 -17.12
N CYS A 156 -5.86 -1.94 -17.59
CA CYS A 156 -5.86 -1.50 -18.98
C CYS A 156 -4.43 -1.13 -19.43
N HIS A 157 -4.26 -0.85 -20.73
CA HIS A 157 -2.99 -0.35 -21.24
C HIS A 157 -2.79 1.11 -20.84
N GLY A 158 -1.54 1.49 -20.60
CA GLY A 158 -1.14 2.86 -20.33
C GLY A 158 0.33 3.07 -20.67
N TYR A 159 0.89 4.18 -20.18
CA TYR A 159 2.32 4.43 -20.32
C TYR A 159 3.11 3.43 -19.46
N SER A 160 3.97 2.63 -20.09
CA SER A 160 4.77 1.61 -19.42
C SER A 160 6.20 2.12 -19.18
N ARG A 161 6.57 2.32 -17.92
CA ARG A 161 7.94 2.73 -17.54
C ARG A 161 8.98 1.62 -17.79
N ASP A 162 8.53 0.37 -17.77
CA ASP A 162 9.36 -0.83 -18.01
C ASP A 162 9.44 -1.21 -19.50
N HIS A 163 9.02 -0.32 -20.40
CA HIS A 163 9.03 -0.53 -21.85
C HIS A 163 8.21 -1.74 -22.33
N ARG A 164 7.11 -2.06 -21.65
CA ARG A 164 6.15 -3.12 -22.01
C ARG A 164 4.74 -2.58 -22.30
N PRO A 165 4.57 -1.72 -23.34
CA PRO A 165 3.26 -1.18 -23.70
C PRO A 165 2.27 -2.25 -24.19
N ASP A 166 2.77 -3.43 -24.54
CA ASP A 166 1.99 -4.61 -24.93
C ASP A 166 1.24 -5.24 -23.75
N LEU A 167 1.66 -4.96 -22.51
CA LEU A 167 1.01 -5.48 -21.31
C LEU A 167 -0.06 -4.51 -20.80
N LYS A 168 -1.10 -5.07 -20.17
CA LYS A 168 -2.02 -4.30 -19.35
C LYS A 168 -1.34 -3.99 -18.01
N GLN A 169 -1.82 -2.97 -17.33
CA GLN A 169 -1.27 -2.57 -16.05
C GLN A 169 -2.34 -2.00 -15.12
N PHE A 170 -1.97 -1.82 -13.87
CA PHE A 170 -2.62 -0.93 -12.92
C PHE A 170 -1.56 -0.05 -12.26
N MET A 171 -1.99 1.06 -11.68
CA MET A 171 -1.10 2.02 -11.03
C MET A 171 -1.16 1.87 -9.51
N MET A 172 -0.02 2.00 -8.86
CA MET A 172 0.14 2.01 -7.41
C MET A 172 0.78 3.33 -7.00
N ASN A 173 0.06 4.12 -6.22
CA ASN A 173 0.57 5.35 -5.62
C ASN A 173 0.92 5.11 -4.16
N LEU A 174 2.09 5.58 -3.75
CA LEU A 174 2.62 5.34 -2.42
C LEU A 174 3.18 6.62 -1.81
N ILE A 175 2.74 6.93 -0.59
CA ILE A 175 3.44 7.88 0.28
C ILE A 175 4.23 7.06 1.30
N SER A 176 5.52 7.35 1.44
CA SER A 176 6.41 6.65 2.37
C SER A 176 7.25 7.62 3.18
N THR A 177 7.72 7.21 4.36
CA THR A 177 8.68 8.00 5.17
C THR A 177 10.00 8.14 4.41
N GLY A 178 10.62 9.32 4.43
CA GLY A 178 11.87 9.58 3.70
C GLY A 178 13.07 8.76 4.19
N ASP A 179 13.24 8.58 5.50
CA ASP A 179 14.45 7.98 6.08
C ASP A 179 14.41 6.45 6.16
N HIS A 180 13.22 5.88 6.39
CA HIS A 180 13.02 4.44 6.60
C HIS A 180 12.25 3.74 5.49
N GLY A 181 11.69 4.48 4.52
CA GLY A 181 10.91 3.91 3.42
C GLY A 181 9.62 3.19 3.86
N ILE A 182 9.11 3.48 5.06
CA ILE A 182 7.88 2.87 5.59
C ILE A 182 6.68 3.45 4.84
N PRO A 183 5.84 2.62 4.19
CA PRO A 183 4.60 3.07 3.57
C PRO A 183 3.63 3.67 4.59
N LEU A 184 3.06 4.83 4.28
CA LEU A 184 2.09 5.54 5.12
C LEU A 184 0.70 5.60 4.46
N MET A 185 0.68 5.66 3.13
CA MET A 185 -0.56 5.65 2.35
C MET A 185 -0.34 4.88 1.06
N LEU A 186 -1.31 4.06 0.71
CA LEU A 186 -1.36 3.30 -0.53
C LEU A 186 -2.66 3.64 -1.27
N SER A 187 -2.58 3.87 -2.58
CA SER A 187 -3.77 4.01 -3.43
C SER A 187 -3.56 3.30 -4.75
N MET A 188 -4.47 2.40 -5.08
CA MET A 188 -4.51 1.72 -6.38
C MET A 188 -5.31 2.56 -7.38
N ALA A 189 -4.92 2.52 -8.66
CA ALA A 189 -5.58 3.26 -9.72
C ALA A 189 -5.57 2.53 -11.07
N ASP A 190 -6.39 3.04 -11.99
CA ASP A 190 -6.47 2.56 -13.37
C ASP A 190 -5.11 2.56 -14.07
N GLY A 191 -4.87 1.58 -14.93
CA GLY A 191 -3.59 1.41 -15.65
C GLY A 191 -3.19 2.58 -16.55
N ASN A 192 -4.12 3.48 -16.88
CA ASN A 192 -3.88 4.67 -17.68
C ASN A 192 -3.93 5.97 -16.87
N GLN A 193 -3.88 5.89 -15.53
CA GLN A 193 -3.76 7.08 -14.68
C GLN A 193 -2.49 7.86 -15.06
N VAL A 194 -2.63 9.19 -15.09
CA VAL A 194 -1.52 10.10 -15.35
C VAL A 194 -1.12 10.76 -14.05
N ASP A 195 0.09 10.47 -13.55
CA ASP A 195 0.61 10.96 -12.26
C ASP A 195 0.41 12.46 -12.07
N SER A 196 0.70 13.22 -13.13
CA SER A 196 0.64 14.68 -13.12
C SER A 196 -0.75 15.28 -12.91
N GLN A 197 -1.79 14.45 -12.79
CA GLN A 197 -3.16 14.87 -12.49
C GLN A 197 -3.63 14.49 -11.07
N VAL A 198 -2.87 13.66 -10.34
CA VAL A 198 -3.37 13.00 -9.13
C VAL A 198 -2.49 13.24 -7.90
N LEU A 199 -1.22 13.59 -8.09
CA LEU A 199 -0.28 13.77 -6.98
C LEU A 199 -0.73 14.85 -5.96
N GLY A 200 -1.24 16.00 -6.42
CA GLY A 200 -1.70 17.06 -5.53
C GLY A 200 -2.91 16.64 -4.68
N GLU A 201 -3.83 15.88 -5.27
CA GLU A 201 -5.00 15.33 -4.57
C GLU A 201 -4.56 14.33 -3.49
N LEU A 202 -3.62 13.42 -3.81
CA LEU A 202 -3.11 12.43 -2.87
C LEU A 202 -2.44 13.07 -1.65
N MET A 203 -1.63 14.13 -1.87
CA MET A 203 -1.02 14.89 -0.77
C MET A 203 -2.06 15.57 0.11
N THR A 204 -3.09 16.15 -0.50
CA THR A 204 -4.18 16.80 0.23
C THR A 204 -4.97 15.80 1.06
N ARG A 205 -5.30 14.64 0.49
CA ARG A 205 -6.00 13.55 1.19
C ARG A 205 -5.19 13.02 2.38
N PHE A 206 -3.89 12.83 2.17
CA PHE A 206 -2.97 12.43 3.24
C PHE A 206 -2.96 13.44 4.39
N ALA A 207 -2.85 14.74 4.08
CA ALA A 207 -2.87 15.80 5.08
C ALA A 207 -4.21 15.94 5.82
N GLN A 208 -5.33 15.54 5.21
CA GLN A 208 -6.64 15.51 5.88
C GLN A 208 -6.75 14.36 6.89
N GLN A 209 -6.09 13.24 6.63
CA GLN A 209 -6.14 12.06 7.49
C GLN A 209 -5.06 12.08 8.58
N TRP A 210 -3.97 12.84 8.38
CA TRP A 210 -2.91 12.99 9.37
C TRP A 210 -2.29 14.38 9.35
N THR A 211 -2.24 15.01 10.54
CA THR A 211 -1.50 16.27 10.72
C THR A 211 -0.01 15.99 10.70
N PHE A 212 0.62 16.31 9.57
CA PHE A 212 2.05 16.13 9.34
C PHE A 212 2.71 17.51 9.14
N ASP A 213 3.62 17.86 10.05
CA ASP A 213 4.36 19.13 10.05
C ASP A 213 5.76 18.95 9.43
N GLY A 214 5.81 18.35 8.24
CA GLY A 214 7.06 18.08 7.54
C GLY A 214 6.95 18.26 6.04
N ILE A 215 8.03 17.88 5.34
CA ILE A 215 8.19 18.19 3.92
C ILE A 215 7.73 17.02 3.07
N HIS A 216 6.85 17.30 2.10
CA HIS A 216 6.45 16.36 1.07
C HIS A 216 7.41 16.44 -0.12
N VAL A 217 7.99 15.32 -0.52
CA VAL A 217 8.92 15.23 -1.63
C VAL A 217 8.26 14.46 -2.75
N ALA A 218 8.23 15.03 -3.95
CA ALA A 218 7.72 14.37 -5.14
C ALA A 218 8.58 14.69 -6.36
N ASP A 219 8.44 13.89 -7.41
CA ASP A 219 9.14 14.11 -8.66
C ASP A 219 8.58 15.32 -9.44
N ALA A 220 9.12 15.54 -10.63
CA ALA A 220 8.77 16.70 -11.46
C ALA A 220 7.31 16.67 -11.99
N ALA A 221 6.60 15.54 -11.88
CA ALA A 221 5.19 15.45 -12.28
C ALA A 221 4.28 16.26 -11.34
N LEU A 222 4.70 16.50 -10.09
CA LEU A 222 3.98 17.38 -9.16
C LEU A 222 3.95 18.84 -9.64
N TYR A 223 4.97 19.29 -10.39
CA TYR A 223 5.13 20.69 -10.79
C TYR A 223 4.17 21.11 -11.92
N ARG A 224 2.87 21.20 -11.60
CA ARG A 224 1.79 21.70 -12.46
C ARG A 224 0.84 22.54 -11.61
N ALA A 225 0.26 23.60 -12.19
CA ALA A 225 -0.58 24.54 -11.44
C ALA A 225 -1.74 23.85 -10.72
N ASP A 226 -2.41 22.92 -11.40
CA ASP A 226 -3.52 22.11 -10.86
C ASP A 226 -3.14 21.20 -9.69
N ASN A 227 -1.87 20.76 -9.62
CA ASN A 227 -1.36 20.01 -8.47
C ASN A 227 -0.90 20.92 -7.34
N LEU A 228 -0.34 22.09 -7.65
CA LEU A 228 0.28 22.98 -6.65
C LEU A 228 -0.75 23.86 -5.93
N GLU A 229 -1.79 24.31 -6.62
CA GLU A 229 -2.85 25.15 -6.04
C GLU A 229 -3.52 24.51 -4.81
N PRO A 230 -3.91 23.21 -4.84
CA PRO A 230 -4.53 22.56 -3.69
C PRO A 230 -3.60 22.35 -2.49
N LEU A 231 -2.27 22.37 -2.68
CA LEU A 231 -1.32 22.11 -1.60
C LEU A 231 -1.35 23.20 -0.52
N GLY A 232 -1.82 24.41 -0.85
CA GLY A 232 -2.02 25.49 0.11
C GLY A 232 -0.79 25.74 0.99
N SER A 233 -0.93 25.48 2.29
CA SER A 233 0.13 25.69 3.30
C SER A 233 1.05 24.48 3.52
N LEU A 234 0.86 23.38 2.81
CA LEU A 234 1.73 22.21 2.94
C LEU A 234 3.15 22.56 2.49
N GLN A 235 4.16 22.06 3.23
CA GLN A 235 5.54 22.17 2.81
C GLN A 235 5.86 21.07 1.79
N TRP A 236 6.44 21.46 0.66
CA TRP A 236 6.77 20.52 -0.41
C TRP A 236 8.07 20.87 -1.15
N VAL A 237 8.68 19.85 -1.75
CA VAL A 237 9.85 19.94 -2.61
C VAL A 237 9.61 19.09 -3.85
N THR A 238 9.72 19.70 -5.02
CA THR A 238 9.72 19.01 -6.31
C THR A 238 10.74 19.63 -7.26
N ARG A 239 11.18 18.86 -8.25
CA ARG A 239 12.06 19.33 -9.31
C ARG A 239 11.26 20.12 -10.35
N VAL A 240 11.73 21.32 -10.69
CA VAL A 240 11.21 22.06 -11.86
C VAL A 240 11.55 21.30 -13.15
N PRO A 241 10.55 20.93 -13.99
CA PRO A 241 10.79 20.20 -15.22
C PRO A 241 11.57 21.04 -16.25
N LEU A 242 12.65 20.49 -16.81
CA LEU A 242 13.45 21.18 -17.84
C LEU A 242 12.74 21.33 -19.20
N ARG A 243 11.59 20.67 -19.37
CA ARG A 243 10.70 20.93 -20.51
C ARG A 243 10.07 22.33 -20.49
N LEU A 244 10.13 23.04 -19.35
CA LEU A 244 9.67 24.43 -19.26
C LEU A 244 10.74 25.35 -19.86
N ALA A 245 10.34 26.16 -20.85
CA ALA A 245 11.25 27.08 -21.53
C ALA A 245 12.00 28.01 -20.56
N ALA A 246 11.29 28.56 -19.56
CA ALA A 246 11.89 29.41 -18.54
C ALA A 246 12.95 28.66 -17.68
N ALA A 247 12.71 27.38 -17.37
CA ALA A 247 13.67 26.59 -16.60
C ALA A 247 14.91 26.25 -17.44
N SER A 248 14.72 25.92 -18.72
CA SER A 248 15.84 25.66 -19.65
C SER A 248 16.69 26.92 -19.85
N ALA A 249 16.05 28.06 -20.15
CA ALA A 249 16.76 29.33 -20.36
C ALA A 249 17.56 29.75 -19.12
N LEU A 250 16.98 29.59 -17.93
CA LEU A 250 17.67 29.92 -16.68
C LEU A 250 18.93 29.07 -16.47
N LEU A 251 18.92 27.79 -16.87
CA LEU A 251 20.12 26.95 -16.78
C LEU A 251 21.21 27.36 -17.75
N ASP A 252 20.84 27.81 -18.96
CA ASP A 252 21.79 28.27 -19.97
C ASP A 252 22.42 29.62 -19.58
N GLU A 253 21.66 30.47 -18.88
CA GLU A 253 22.08 31.81 -18.47
C GLU A 253 22.77 31.87 -17.09
N ILE A 254 22.57 30.86 -16.23
CA ILE A 254 23.19 30.83 -14.91
C ILE A 254 24.71 30.65 -15.03
N HIS A 255 25.45 31.61 -14.48
CA HIS A 255 26.90 31.51 -14.39
C HIS A 255 27.32 30.39 -13.41
N PRO A 256 28.35 29.59 -13.71
CA PRO A 256 28.79 28.48 -12.86
C PRO A 256 29.06 28.84 -11.39
N SER A 257 29.47 30.08 -11.13
CA SER A 257 29.71 30.58 -9.76
C SER A 257 28.45 30.73 -8.91
N SER A 258 27.27 30.73 -9.52
CA SER A 258 25.99 30.79 -8.81
C SER A 258 25.57 29.43 -8.25
N PHE A 259 26.19 28.33 -8.72
CA PHE A 259 25.93 27.01 -8.15
C PHE A 259 26.69 26.84 -6.84
N VAL A 260 25.99 26.39 -5.81
CA VAL A 260 26.61 25.96 -4.55
C VAL A 260 27.02 24.50 -4.72
N PRO A 261 28.28 24.13 -4.40
CA PRO A 261 28.69 22.73 -4.40
C PRO A 261 27.76 21.91 -3.52
N SER A 262 27.18 20.85 -4.09
CA SER A 262 26.32 19.96 -3.32
C SER A 262 27.12 19.32 -2.19
N ARG A 263 26.62 19.45 -0.96
CA ARG A 263 27.13 18.72 0.21
C ARG A 263 26.52 17.32 0.33
N VAL A 264 25.61 16.96 -0.57
CA VAL A 264 25.00 15.64 -0.62
C VAL A 264 26.04 14.67 -1.16
N VAL A 265 26.68 13.93 -0.26
CA VAL A 265 27.45 12.75 -0.63
C VAL A 265 26.44 11.75 -1.20
N ARG A 266 26.59 11.38 -2.48
CA ARG A 266 25.86 10.24 -3.03
C ARG A 266 26.34 8.99 -2.29
N THR A 267 25.69 8.65 -1.19
CA THR A 267 25.62 7.26 -0.75
C THR A 267 24.82 6.54 -1.81
N LEU A 268 25.52 5.89 -2.74
CA LEU A 268 24.94 4.83 -3.55
C LEU A 268 24.34 3.83 -2.54
N ARG A 269 23.02 3.81 -2.42
CA ARG A 269 22.30 2.64 -1.89
C ARG A 269 22.08 1.69 -3.04
#